data_AF-A0A5C6RTM7-F1
#
_entry.id   AF-A0A5C6RTM7-F1
#
_cell.length_a   1.000
_cell.length_b   1.000
_cell.length_c   1.000
_cell.angle_alpha   90.00
_cell.angle_beta   90.00
_cell.angle_gamma   90.00
#
_symmetry.space_group_name_H-M   'P 1'
#
loop_
_entity.id
_entity.type
_entity.pdbx_description
1 polymer ?
#
loop_
_entity_poly.entity_id
_entity_poly.type
_entity_poly.pdbx_seq_one_letter_code
_entity_poly.pdbx_strand_id
1 'polypeptide(L)'
;MKLFLILLFTTIFSIRSYCSDPTTINFCANTSNTIALTDLLNCNELVVSNATFSVQTLKIGFTVNGNYYEQTITGNTIPQTFINNIQTYQPNLLYIEDIVLIDSNNQEKNLKPIKIKVSN
;
A
#
# COMPACT_ATOMS: atom_id res chain seq x y z
N MET A 1 -15.71 -33.94 -56.22
CA MET A 1 -16.23 -32.68 -55.65
C MET A 1 -16.18 -32.80 -54.14
N LYS A 2 -15.35 -31.98 -53.48
CA LYS A 2 -15.79 -30.95 -52.51
C LYS A 2 -16.48 -31.59 -51.29
N LEU A 3 -15.93 -31.56 -50.08
CA LEU A 3 -15.59 -30.33 -49.38
C LEU A 3 -14.68 -30.65 -48.18
N PHE A 4 -13.55 -29.96 -48.08
CA PHE A 4 -12.84 -29.71 -46.82
C PHE A 4 -13.81 -29.06 -45.83
N LEU A 5 -13.87 -29.52 -44.59
CA LEU A 5 -14.21 -28.64 -43.47
C LEU A 5 -13.53 -29.09 -42.19
N ILE A 6 -12.28 -28.63 -42.09
CA ILE A 6 -11.55 -28.46 -40.84
C ILE A 6 -12.37 -27.49 -39.99
N LEU A 7 -12.91 -27.93 -38.86
CA LEU A 7 -13.37 -27.01 -37.82
C LEU A 7 -12.45 -27.16 -36.61
N LEU A 8 -11.30 -26.50 -36.74
CA LEU A 8 -10.37 -26.18 -35.67
C LEU A 8 -11.12 -25.27 -34.68
N PHE A 9 -11.74 -25.83 -33.65
CA PHE A 9 -12.23 -25.04 -32.52
C PHE A 9 -11.04 -24.73 -31.60
N THR A 10 -10.16 -23.84 -32.07
CA THR A 10 -9.21 -23.13 -31.21
C THR A 10 -10.00 -22.14 -30.37
N THR A 11 -10.57 -22.60 -29.25
CA THR A 11 -10.92 -21.69 -28.17
C THR A 11 -9.62 -21.19 -27.56
N ILE A 12 -9.07 -20.14 -28.17
CA ILE A 12 -8.14 -19.22 -27.52
C ILE A 12 -8.99 -18.52 -26.45
N PHE A 13 -9.19 -19.19 -25.31
CA PHE A 13 -9.59 -18.48 -24.11
C PHE A 13 -8.39 -17.63 -23.76
N SER A 14 -8.49 -16.35 -24.12
CA SER A 14 -7.57 -15.30 -23.76
C SER A 14 -7.26 -15.44 -22.28
N ILE A 15 -6.05 -15.92 -22.00
CA ILE A 15 -5.41 -15.75 -20.70
C ILE A 15 -5.38 -14.23 -20.56
N ARG A 16 -6.37 -13.64 -19.87
CA ARG A 16 -6.25 -12.26 -19.44
C ARG A 16 -5.07 -12.31 -18.49
N SER A 17 -3.89 -12.01 -19.01
CA SER A 17 -2.72 -11.73 -18.22
C SER A 17 -3.20 -10.73 -17.18
N TYR A 18 -3.36 -11.19 -15.93
CA TYR A 18 -3.53 -10.31 -14.79
C TYR A 18 -2.24 -9.51 -14.74
N CYS A 19 -2.22 -8.40 -15.47
CA CYS A 19 -1.23 -7.37 -15.29
C CYS A 19 -1.46 -6.91 -13.85
N SER A 20 -0.62 -7.42 -12.95
CA SER A 20 -0.63 -7.05 -11.54
C SER A 20 -0.34 -5.56 -11.51
N ASP A 21 -1.38 -4.74 -11.51
CA ASP A 21 -1.28 -3.29 -11.36
C ASP A 21 -0.44 -3.03 -10.09
N PRO A 22 0.77 -2.46 -10.22
CA PRO A 22 1.69 -2.26 -9.11
C PRO A 22 1.23 -1.07 -8.26
N THR A 23 -0.02 -1.12 -7.80
CA THR A 23 -0.54 -0.18 -6.81
C THR A 23 0.19 -0.43 -5.51
N THR A 24 0.96 0.56 -5.09
CA THR A 24 1.73 0.58 -3.84
C THR A 24 1.29 1.79 -3.03
N ILE A 25 1.57 1.76 -1.73
CA ILE A 25 1.45 2.91 -0.85
C ILE A 25 2.83 3.25 -0.31
N ASN A 26 3.14 4.54 -0.27
CA ASN A 26 4.45 5.07 0.08
C ASN A 26 4.28 6.25 1.04
N PHE A 27 5.19 6.45 2.00
CA PHE A 27 5.21 7.72 2.73
C PHE A 27 5.72 8.82 1.81
N CYS A 28 5.03 9.96 1.76
CA CYS A 28 5.60 11.19 1.20
C CYS A 28 6.09 11.08 -0.25
N ALA A 29 5.43 10.24 -1.06
CA ALA A 29 5.86 9.88 -2.42
C ALA A 29 7.28 9.25 -2.52
N ASN A 30 7.89 8.90 -1.39
CA ASN A 30 9.16 8.19 -1.34
C ASN A 30 8.94 6.72 -1.69
N THR A 31 9.41 6.32 -2.88
CA THR A 31 9.28 4.95 -3.40
C THR A 31 10.25 3.96 -2.76
N SER A 32 11.15 4.42 -1.90
CA SER A 32 12.04 3.56 -1.11
C SER A 32 11.32 3.01 0.12
N ASN A 33 11.63 1.78 0.49
CA ASN A 33 11.25 1.21 1.79
C ASN A 33 12.10 1.76 2.95
N THR A 34 12.63 2.98 2.80
CA THR A 34 13.41 3.70 3.80
C THR A 34 13.02 5.17 3.79
N ILE A 35 12.73 5.73 4.96
CA ILE A 35 12.41 7.15 5.15
C ILE A 35 13.27 7.74 6.26
N ALA A 36 13.78 8.96 6.06
CA ALA A 36 14.44 9.67 7.14
C ALA A 36 13.41 10.10 8.18
N LEU A 37 13.75 10.02 9.47
CA LEU A 37 12.85 10.43 10.55
C LEU A 37 12.38 11.87 10.32
N THR A 38 13.27 12.78 9.93
CA THR A 38 12.93 14.17 9.64
C THR A 38 11.88 14.32 8.54
N ASP A 39 11.95 13.51 7.50
CA ASP A 39 11.00 13.57 6.37
C ASP A 39 9.63 13.07 6.80
N LEU A 40 9.59 12.01 7.61
CA LEU A 40 8.36 11.49 8.20
C LEU A 40 7.71 12.47 9.19
N LEU A 41 8.51 13.22 9.95
CA LEU A 41 7.98 14.25 10.87
C LEU A 41 7.42 15.46 10.11
N ASN A 42 7.98 15.78 8.94
CA ASN A 42 7.53 16.91 8.12
C ASN A 42 6.39 16.55 7.18
N CYS A 43 6.33 15.31 6.73
CA CYS A 43 5.31 14.80 5.86
C CYS A 43 4.66 13.58 6.52
N ASN A 44 3.44 13.82 7.00
CA ASN A 44 2.61 12.87 7.73
C ASN A 44 1.57 12.22 6.81
N GLU A 45 1.91 12.01 5.53
CA GLU A 45 0.96 11.54 4.52
C GLU A 45 1.46 10.28 3.80
N LEU A 46 0.49 9.44 3.46
CA LEU A 46 0.65 8.28 2.61
C LEU A 46 0.14 8.59 1.20
N VAL A 47 0.88 8.12 0.20
CA VAL A 47 0.64 8.37 -1.21
C VAL A 47 0.46 7.03 -1.92
N VAL A 48 -0.65 6.89 -2.63
CA VAL A 48 -0.94 5.72 -3.47
C VAL A 48 -0.33 5.95 -4.86
N SER A 49 0.35 4.95 -5.41
CA SER A 49 0.99 5.07 -6.74
C SER A 49 -0.01 5.17 -7.90
N ASN A 50 -1.21 4.63 -7.72
CA ASN A 50 -2.29 4.69 -8.69
C ASN A 50 -3.30 5.78 -8.31
N ALA A 51 -3.42 6.82 -9.14
CA ALA A 51 -4.30 7.97 -8.91
C ALA A 51 -5.80 7.65 -8.96
N THR A 52 -6.22 6.47 -9.43
CA THR A 52 -7.63 6.06 -9.39
C THR A 52 -8.08 5.60 -8.01
N PHE A 53 -7.15 5.33 -7.11
CA PHE A 53 -7.40 4.83 -5.77
C PHE A 53 -7.01 5.86 -4.72
N SER A 54 -7.79 5.92 -3.64
CA SER A 54 -7.46 6.62 -2.41
C SER A 54 -7.36 5.63 -1.26
N VAL A 55 -6.69 6.04 -0.17
CA VAL A 55 -6.65 5.22 1.06
C VAL A 55 -7.99 5.34 1.75
N GLN A 56 -8.66 4.22 1.98
CA GLN A 56 -9.87 4.16 2.80
C GLN A 56 -9.48 3.97 4.26
N THR A 57 -8.77 2.88 4.56
CA THR A 57 -8.28 2.55 5.90
C THR A 57 -6.95 1.81 5.86
N LEU A 58 -6.17 1.90 6.93
CA LEU A 58 -4.99 1.06 7.17
C LEU A 58 -4.68 1.01 8.66
N LYS A 59 -3.76 0.12 9.03
CA LYS A 59 -3.08 0.15 10.32
C LYS A 59 -1.63 0.54 10.14
N ILE A 60 -1.14 1.39 11.03
CA ILE A 60 0.28 1.68 11.16
C ILE A 60 0.75 1.27 12.55
N GLY A 61 1.93 0.68 12.65
CA GLY A 61 2.48 0.26 13.93
C GLY A 61 3.99 0.20 13.98
N PHE A 62 4.55 0.10 15.19
CA PHE A 62 5.97 -0.12 15.43
C PHE A 62 6.18 -0.88 16.74
N THR A 63 7.34 -1.52 16.88
CA THR A 63 7.72 -2.26 18.08
C THR A 63 8.84 -1.54 18.81
N VAL A 64 8.66 -1.28 20.11
CA VAL A 64 9.71 -0.76 21.01
C VAL A 64 9.66 -1.55 22.32
N ASN A 65 10.81 -2.00 22.80
CA ASN A 65 10.94 -2.76 24.05
C ASN A 65 10.02 -3.99 24.14
N GLY A 66 9.78 -4.66 23.01
CA GLY A 66 8.90 -5.84 22.93
C GLY A 66 7.40 -5.55 22.89
N ASN A 67 6.99 -4.28 23.02
CA ASN A 67 5.59 -3.87 22.91
C ASN A 67 5.29 -3.39 21.48
N TYR A 68 4.14 -3.80 20.94
CA TYR A 68 3.64 -3.33 19.65
C TYR A 68 2.65 -2.18 19.86
N TYR A 69 2.97 -1.02 19.28
CA TYR A 69 2.10 0.15 19.28
C TYR A 69 1.51 0.28 17.89
N GLU A 70 0.19 0.24 17.78
CA GLU A 70 -0.52 0.36 16.51
C GLU A 70 -1.64 1.40 16.57
N GLN A 71 -2.02 1.92 15.41
CA GLN A 71 -3.16 2.79 15.24
C GLN A 71 -3.83 2.52 13.89
N THR A 72 -5.16 2.41 13.91
CA THR A 72 -5.96 2.40 12.67
C THR A 72 -6.15 3.83 12.19
N ILE A 73 -5.93 4.06 10.89
CA ILE A 73 -6.03 5.34 10.21
C ILE A 73 -7.13 5.22 9.16
N THR A 74 -8.00 6.21 9.10
CA THR A 74 -8.96 6.41 8.00
C THR A 74 -8.43 7.53 7.12
N GLY A 75 -8.41 7.32 5.80
CA GLY A 75 -7.74 8.23 4.87
C GLY A 75 -6.23 8.03 4.85
N ASN A 76 -5.52 9.01 4.30
CA ASN A 76 -4.08 8.92 4.03
C ASN A 76 -3.20 9.77 4.97
N THR A 77 -3.78 10.48 5.93
CA THR A 77 -3.04 11.33 6.87
C THR A 77 -2.76 10.59 8.18
N ILE A 78 -1.50 10.58 8.61
CA ILE A 78 -1.06 10.00 9.87
C ILE A 78 -1.41 10.95 11.01
N PRO A 79 -2.11 10.49 12.05
CA PRO A 79 -2.45 11.30 13.20
C PRO A 79 -1.20 11.84 13.92
N GLN A 80 -1.23 13.11 14.32
CA GLN A 80 -0.11 13.75 15.02
C GLN A 80 0.29 13.01 16.31
N THR A 81 -0.66 12.37 16.99
CA THR A 81 -0.38 11.54 18.17
C THR A 81 0.56 10.38 17.85
N PHE A 82 0.39 9.74 16.69
CA PHE A 82 1.26 8.66 16.24
C PHE A 82 2.63 9.19 15.83
N ILE A 83 2.68 10.35 15.15
CA ILE A 83 3.94 11.03 14.81
C ILE A 83 4.75 11.37 16.08
N ASN A 84 4.10 11.89 17.12
CA ASN A 84 4.75 12.20 18.39
C ASN A 84 5.32 10.94 19.07
N ASN A 85 4.62 9.80 18.96
CA ASN A 85 5.13 8.51 19.45
C ASN A 85 6.37 8.06 18.66
N ILE A 86 6.36 8.18 17.33
CA ILE A 86 7.53 7.87 16.50
C ILE A 86 8.71 8.77 16.88
N GLN A 87 8.49 10.07 17.09
CA GLN A 87 9.54 11.00 17.53
C GLN A 87 10.10 10.65 18.91
N THR A 88 9.24 10.21 19.83
CA THR A 88 9.61 9.85 21.20
C THR A 88 10.41 8.54 21.25
N TYR A 89 9.95 7.52 20.53
CA TYR A 89 10.51 6.17 20.63
C TYR A 89 11.57 5.87 19.56
N GLN A 90 11.64 6.67 18.49
CA GLN A 90 12.57 6.54 17.36
C GLN A 90 12.70 5.08 16.87
N PRO A 91 11.58 4.43 16.48
CA PRO A 91 11.62 3.05 16.03
C PRO A 91 12.42 2.91 14.72
N ASN A 92 13.17 1.82 14.57
CA ASN A 92 13.90 1.53 13.33
C ASN A 92 13.01 1.03 12.18
N LEU A 93 11.81 0.56 12.50
CA LEU A 93 10.87 -0.06 11.56
C LEU A 93 9.44 0.36 11.88
N LEU A 94 8.72 0.72 10.81
CA LEU A 94 7.27 0.88 10.81
C LEU A 94 6.64 -0.23 9.98
N TYR A 95 5.48 -0.67 10.42
CA TYR A 95 4.63 -1.64 9.75
C TYR A 95 3.38 -0.92 9.28
N ILE A 96 3.01 -1.10 8.01
CA ILE A 96 1.72 -0.66 7.48
C ILE A 96 0.98 -1.91 7.03
N GLU A 97 -0.16 -2.14 7.64
CA GLU A 97 -0.92 -3.39 7.60
C GLU A 97 -2.39 -3.09 7.30
N ASP A 98 -3.16 -4.13 6.94
CA ASP A 98 -4.61 -4.03 6.68
C ASP A 98 -4.99 -2.85 5.75
N ILE A 99 -4.18 -2.64 4.71
CA ILE A 99 -4.33 -1.50 3.79
C ILE A 99 -5.50 -1.76 2.84
N VAL A 100 -6.52 -0.91 2.94
CA VAL A 100 -7.69 -0.90 2.07
C VAL A 100 -7.70 0.39 1.26
N LEU A 101 -7.70 0.24 -0.05
CA LEU A 101 -7.89 1.34 -0.99
C LEU A 101 -9.31 1.32 -1.55
N ILE A 102 -9.83 2.47 -1.93
CA ILE A 102 -11.15 2.63 -2.56
C ILE A 102 -11.04 3.50 -3.81
N ASP A 103 -11.78 3.14 -4.87
CA ASP A 103 -11.89 3.96 -6.08
C ASP A 103 -13.18 4.81 -6.09
N SER A 104 -13.38 5.61 -7.13
CA SER A 104 -14.59 6.44 -7.30
C SER A 104 -15.88 5.63 -7.53
N ASN A 105 -15.78 4.32 -7.79
CA ASN A 105 -16.91 3.41 -7.97
C ASN A 105 -17.20 2.59 -6.69
N ASN A 106 -16.56 2.94 -5.56
CA ASN A 106 -16.59 2.19 -4.29
C ASN A 106 -16.08 0.75 -4.41
N GLN A 107 -15.17 0.48 -5.36
CA GLN A 107 -14.47 -0.79 -5.44
C GLN A 107 -13.26 -0.76 -4.50
N GLU A 108 -13.21 -1.74 -3.61
CA GLU A 108 -12.12 -1.87 -2.66
C GLU A 108 -10.97 -2.72 -3.22
N LYS A 109 -9.74 -2.32 -2.89
CA LYS A 109 -8.51 -3.08 -3.20
C LYS A 109 -7.65 -3.19 -1.95
N ASN A 110 -7.45 -4.43 -1.50
CA ASN A 110 -6.54 -4.73 -0.41
C ASN A 110 -5.09 -4.80 -0.92
N LEU A 111 -4.16 -4.12 -0.23
CA LEU A 111 -2.74 -4.24 -0.50
C LEU A 111 -2.05 -5.16 0.51
N LYS A 112 -0.89 -5.69 0.11
CA LYS A 112 -0.02 -6.45 1.01
C LYS A 112 0.60 -5.51 2.05
N PRO A 113 0.85 -6.00 3.28
CA PRO A 113 1.58 -5.23 4.28
C PRO A 113 2.95 -4.79 3.78
N ILE A 114 3.39 -3.62 4.23
CA ILE A 114 4.71 -3.08 3.92
C ILE A 114 5.49 -2.74 5.19
N LYS A 115 6.82 -2.86 5.09
CA LYS A 115 7.75 -2.53 6.16
C LYS A 115 8.62 -1.38 5.70
N ILE A 116 8.66 -0.32 6.50
CA ILE A 116 9.44 0.88 6.19
C ILE A 116 10.54 1.01 7.24
N LYS A 117 11.79 1.07 6.78
CA LYS A 117 12.92 1.38 7.65
C LYS A 117 12.95 2.88 7.93
N VAL A 118 13.08 3.26 9.18
CA VAL A 118 13.30 4.65 9.56
C VAL A 118 14.81 4.84 9.76
N SER A 119 15.39 5.80 9.05
CA SER A 119 16.78 6.21 9.23
C SER A 119 16.85 7.50 10.04
N ASN A 120 17.74 7.53 11.03
CA ASN A 120 18.10 8.73 11.76
C ASN A 120 19.27 9.45 11.09
#